data_AF-A0A139X4Z1-F1
#
_entry.id   AF-A0A139X4Z1-F1
#
_cell.length_a   1.000
_cell.length_b   1.000
_cell.length_c   1.000
_cell.angle_alpha   90.00
_cell.angle_beta   90.00
_cell.angle_gamma   90.00
#
_symmetry.space_group_name_H-M   'P 1'
#
loop_
_entity.id
_entity.type
_entity.pdbx_description
1 polymer ?
#
loop_
_entity_poly.entity_id
_entity_poly.type
_entity_poly.pdbx_seq_one_letter_code
_entity_poly.pdbx_strand_id
1 'polypeptide(L)'
;MKRSGPQSTIKSIWFLAALAALASTPVLADTTANFGKLALSPGFESTKGTIAGYTGGSYSLSAISNRDRNRNVCIGYADPKPDHILILEKDFSRLKIQVDTGGADTTLVIQGPDNSIVRCGDDTGRNKDASITDTTWKAGTYRIWVGTFKPGERRNYRLKIQEQS
;
A
#
# COMPACT_ATOMS: atom_id res chain seq x y z
N MET A 1 83.18 -22.03 -24.84
CA MET A 1 83.05 -21.03 -23.75
C MET A 1 81.68 -21.19 -23.11
N LYS A 2 81.69 -21.39 -21.78
CA LYS A 2 80.55 -21.69 -20.91
C LYS A 2 79.98 -20.37 -20.39
N ARG A 3 78.69 -20.10 -20.53
CA ARG A 3 77.98 -19.09 -19.70
C ARG A 3 76.58 -19.60 -19.35
N SER A 4 76.27 -19.47 -18.08
CA SER A 4 75.25 -20.19 -17.31
C SER A 4 74.23 -19.21 -16.72
N GLY A 5 72.94 -19.56 -16.85
CA GLY A 5 71.81 -19.20 -15.97
C GLY A 5 71.28 -17.75 -15.98
N PRO A 6 70.07 -17.48 -15.42
CA PRO A 6 69.25 -18.35 -14.59
C PRO A 6 67.76 -18.51 -15.00
N GLN A 7 67.13 -19.52 -14.39
CA GLN A 7 65.71 -19.91 -14.48
C GLN A 7 64.78 -18.84 -13.91
N SER A 8 63.68 -18.55 -14.61
CA SER A 8 62.58 -17.72 -14.09
C SER A 8 61.49 -18.61 -13.52
N THR A 9 61.36 -18.56 -12.20
CA THR A 9 60.31 -19.16 -11.36
C THR A 9 58.91 -18.73 -11.76
N ILE A 10 58.02 -19.72 -11.91
CA ILE A 10 56.57 -19.55 -12.06
C ILE A 10 56.01 -19.13 -10.69
N LYS A 11 55.49 -17.90 -10.59
CA LYS A 11 54.75 -17.47 -9.39
C LYS A 11 53.28 -17.90 -9.54
N SER A 12 52.87 -18.90 -8.77
CA SER A 12 51.46 -19.23 -8.56
C SER A 12 50.75 -18.05 -7.91
N ILE A 13 49.80 -17.46 -8.64
CA ILE A 13 48.90 -16.44 -8.12
C ILE A 13 47.70 -17.17 -7.51
N TRP A 14 47.58 -17.12 -6.19
CA TRP A 14 46.41 -17.56 -5.46
C TRP A 14 45.25 -16.58 -5.73
N PHE A 15 44.26 -17.00 -6.53
CA PHE A 15 43.00 -16.27 -6.65
C PHE A 15 42.17 -16.51 -5.37
N LEU A 16 42.21 -15.55 -4.45
CA LEU A 16 41.25 -15.44 -3.36
C LEU A 16 39.91 -14.98 -3.96
N ALA A 17 38.98 -15.91 -4.15
CA ALA A 17 37.60 -15.60 -4.49
C ALA A 17 36.92 -14.99 -3.24
N ALA A 18 36.80 -13.66 -3.20
CA ALA A 18 35.99 -12.98 -2.21
C ALA A 18 34.50 -13.19 -2.55
N LEU A 19 33.83 -14.08 -1.81
CA LEU A 19 32.39 -14.29 -1.88
C LEU A 19 31.69 -13.07 -1.25
N ALA A 20 31.27 -12.10 -2.07
CA ALA A 20 30.45 -10.98 -1.60
C ALA A 20 29.06 -11.50 -1.23
N ALA A 21 28.76 -11.59 0.08
CA ALA A 21 27.42 -11.88 0.56
C ALA A 21 26.49 -10.69 0.24
N LEU A 22 25.57 -10.88 -0.69
CA LEU A 22 24.48 -9.94 -0.95
C LEU A 22 23.54 -9.95 0.26
N ALA A 23 23.77 -9.06 1.23
CA ALA A 23 22.81 -8.82 2.30
C ALA A 23 21.61 -8.08 1.70
N SER A 24 20.47 -8.75 1.61
CA SER A 24 19.19 -8.13 1.27
C SER A 24 18.75 -7.24 2.43
N THR A 25 18.99 -5.93 2.32
CA THR A 25 18.40 -4.97 3.26
C THR A 25 16.89 -4.97 3.06
N PRO A 26 16.08 -5.24 4.10
CA PRO A 26 14.64 -5.12 3.96
C PRO A 26 14.32 -3.66 3.60
N VAL A 27 13.61 -3.46 2.49
CA VAL A 27 13.03 -2.16 2.16
C VAL A 27 12.02 -1.86 3.27
N LEU A 28 12.32 -0.87 4.11
CA LEU A 28 11.37 -0.36 5.08
C LEU A 28 10.20 0.23 4.28
N ALA A 29 9.08 -0.48 4.23
CA ALA A 29 7.86 0.06 3.67
C ALA A 29 7.53 1.36 4.44
N ASP A 30 7.42 2.48 3.72
CA ASP A 30 6.98 3.73 4.33
C ASP A 30 5.57 3.49 4.90
N THR A 31 5.50 3.46 6.22
CA THR A 31 4.28 3.24 7.00
C THR A 31 3.81 4.53 7.66
N THR A 32 4.22 5.69 7.15
CA THR A 32 3.72 6.96 7.64
C THR A 32 2.34 7.25 7.03
N ALA A 33 1.39 7.63 7.87
CA ALA A 33 0.04 8.04 7.48
C ALA A 33 -0.31 9.41 8.04
N ASN A 34 -1.28 10.11 7.46
CA ASN A 34 -1.78 11.39 7.99
C ASN A 34 -2.48 11.22 9.33
N PHE A 35 -3.14 10.07 9.51
CA PHE A 35 -3.88 9.73 10.71
C PHE A 35 -3.32 8.44 11.33
N GLY A 36 -4.20 7.56 11.79
CA GLY A 36 -3.84 6.33 12.50
C GLY A 36 -3.54 5.14 11.60
N LYS A 37 -2.91 4.14 12.23
CA LYS A 37 -2.80 2.77 11.72
C LYS A 37 -3.86 1.89 12.38
N LEU A 38 -4.29 0.86 11.67
CA LEU A 38 -5.19 -0.16 12.19
C LEU A 38 -4.62 -1.55 11.92
N ALA A 39 -4.57 -2.42 12.93
CA ALA A 39 -4.17 -3.82 12.76
C ALA A 39 -5.37 -4.74 13.00
N LEU A 40 -5.65 -5.63 12.05
CA LEU A 40 -6.81 -6.54 12.09
C LEU A 40 -6.40 -7.99 11.81
N SER A 41 -7.01 -8.90 12.58
CA SER A 41 -7.03 -10.35 12.36
C SER A 41 -8.48 -10.79 12.10
N PRO A 42 -8.72 -11.90 11.36
CA PRO A 42 -10.06 -12.45 11.17
C PRO A 42 -10.81 -12.66 12.49
N GLY A 43 -12.12 -12.38 12.47
CA GLY A 43 -12.99 -12.40 13.66
C GLY A 43 -12.84 -11.18 14.57
N PHE A 44 -12.30 -10.06 14.08
CA PHE A 44 -12.18 -8.84 14.87
C PHE A 44 -13.56 -8.24 15.22
N GLU A 45 -13.67 -7.68 16.41
CA GLU A 45 -14.85 -6.91 16.82
C GLU A 45 -15.10 -5.71 15.91
N SER A 46 -16.35 -5.48 15.49
CA SER A 46 -16.71 -4.42 14.54
C SER A 46 -16.22 -3.02 14.93
N THR A 47 -16.13 -2.73 16.23
CA THR A 47 -15.62 -1.46 16.77
C THR A 47 -14.13 -1.26 16.49
N LYS A 48 -13.33 -2.34 16.46
CA LYS A 48 -11.92 -2.29 16.06
C LYS A 48 -11.75 -1.95 14.58
N GLY A 49 -12.73 -2.29 13.75
CA GLY A 49 -12.71 -1.98 12.31
C GLY A 49 -12.97 -0.52 11.96
N THR A 50 -13.09 0.40 12.93
CA THR A 50 -13.47 1.79 12.65
C THR A 50 -12.35 2.77 13.02
N ILE A 51 -11.95 3.60 12.06
CA ILE A 51 -11.00 4.71 12.25
C ILE A 51 -11.56 6.01 11.66
N ALA A 52 -11.02 7.16 12.06
CA ALA A 52 -11.51 8.46 11.62
C ALA A 52 -10.40 9.32 11.01
N GLY A 53 -10.79 10.23 10.12
CA GLY A 53 -9.90 11.14 9.41
C GLY A 53 -10.68 12.27 8.75
N TYR A 54 -9.99 13.00 7.87
CA TYR A 54 -10.61 13.99 7.01
C TYR A 54 -9.94 14.01 5.64
N THR A 55 -10.72 14.30 4.60
CA THR A 55 -10.20 14.47 3.23
C THR A 55 -9.49 15.81 3.07
N GLY A 56 -8.70 15.96 2.01
CA GLY A 56 -8.05 17.20 1.61
C GLY A 56 -7.06 16.96 0.48
N GLY A 57 -6.21 17.94 0.19
CA GLY A 57 -5.18 17.82 -0.83
C GLY A 57 -5.69 17.88 -2.27
N SER A 58 -4.77 18.04 -3.21
CA SER A 58 -5.03 18.18 -4.64
C SER A 58 -4.22 17.21 -5.49
N TYR A 59 -3.56 16.23 -4.85
CA TYR A 59 -2.81 15.20 -5.55
C TYR A 59 -3.77 14.23 -6.22
N SER A 60 -3.59 13.99 -7.52
CA SER A 60 -4.49 13.12 -8.26
C SER A 60 -4.27 11.66 -7.89
N LEU A 61 -5.33 10.98 -7.46
CA LEU A 61 -5.25 9.57 -7.06
C LEU A 61 -4.94 8.63 -8.24
N SER A 62 -5.20 9.05 -9.48
CA SER A 62 -4.78 8.32 -10.69
C SER A 62 -3.26 8.21 -10.84
N ALA A 63 -2.50 9.09 -10.18
CA ALA A 63 -1.04 9.02 -10.17
C ALA A 63 -0.51 7.89 -9.28
N ILE A 64 -1.31 7.35 -8.36
CA ILE A 64 -0.97 6.12 -7.61
C ILE A 64 -1.11 4.91 -8.53
N SER A 65 -2.26 4.81 -9.21
CA SER A 65 -2.48 3.88 -10.30
C SER A 65 -3.63 4.40 -11.15
N ASN A 66 -3.50 4.36 -12.47
CA ASN A 66 -4.59 4.79 -13.35
C ASN A 66 -5.81 3.88 -13.24
N ARG A 67 -5.60 2.58 -13.00
CA ARG A 67 -6.67 1.58 -12.88
C ARG A 67 -6.39 0.58 -11.76
N ASP A 68 -7.45 0.03 -11.22
CA ASP A 68 -7.39 -1.05 -10.23
C ASP A 68 -7.28 -2.44 -10.88
N ARG A 69 -7.18 -3.49 -10.05
CA ARG A 69 -7.10 -4.89 -10.50
C ARG A 69 -8.26 -5.35 -11.39
N ASN A 70 -9.41 -4.68 -11.31
CA ASN A 70 -10.63 -4.98 -12.07
C ASN A 70 -10.79 -4.05 -13.28
N ARG A 71 -9.76 -3.24 -13.58
CA ARG A 71 -9.74 -2.21 -14.63
C ARG A 71 -10.66 -1.01 -14.35
N ASN A 72 -11.15 -0.81 -13.13
CA ASN A 72 -11.85 0.41 -12.74
C ASN A 72 -10.88 1.58 -12.70
N VAL A 73 -11.32 2.79 -13.03
CA VAL A 73 -10.46 3.98 -12.96
C VAL A 73 -10.32 4.42 -11.51
N CYS A 74 -9.09 4.71 -11.09
CA CYS A 74 -8.84 5.34 -9.80
C CYS A 74 -8.90 6.85 -9.99
N ILE A 75 -9.93 7.46 -9.41
CA ILE A 75 -10.27 8.87 -9.61
C ILE A 75 -10.23 9.62 -8.29
N GLY A 76 -10.35 10.94 -8.37
CA GLY A 76 -10.38 11.83 -7.22
C GLY A 76 -9.01 12.38 -6.83
N TYR A 77 -9.03 13.14 -5.75
CA TYR A 77 -7.91 13.89 -5.23
C TYR A 77 -7.78 13.67 -3.72
N ALA A 78 -6.54 13.57 -3.26
CA ALA A 78 -6.20 13.44 -1.84
C ALA A 78 -4.88 14.16 -1.52
N ASP A 79 -4.36 13.97 -0.31
CA ASP A 79 -2.95 14.21 0.01
C ASP A 79 -2.06 13.14 -0.67
N PRO A 80 -0.82 13.45 -1.12
CA PRO A 80 0.09 12.43 -1.63
C PRO A 80 0.43 11.35 -0.58
N LYS A 81 0.45 11.70 0.70
CA LYS A 81 0.66 10.76 1.81
C LYS A 81 -0.64 10.02 2.12
N PRO A 82 -0.61 8.69 2.36
CA PRO A 82 -1.83 7.95 2.69
C PRO A 82 -2.45 8.44 4.00
N ASP A 83 -3.77 8.40 4.06
CA ASP A 83 -4.53 8.78 5.23
C ASP A 83 -4.40 7.77 6.35
N HIS A 84 -4.43 6.48 5.99
CA HIS A 84 -4.39 5.37 6.92
C HIS A 84 -3.48 4.26 6.44
N ILE A 85 -2.89 3.56 7.41
CA ILE A 85 -2.25 2.26 7.19
C ILE A 85 -3.13 1.17 7.79
N LEU A 86 -3.48 0.17 6.99
CA LEU A 86 -4.15 -1.04 7.45
C LEU A 86 -3.16 -2.20 7.44
N ILE A 87 -2.97 -2.85 8.58
CA ILE A 87 -2.14 -4.03 8.75
C ILE A 87 -3.08 -5.22 8.88
N LEU A 88 -3.08 -6.10 7.87
CA LEU A 88 -3.77 -7.38 7.97
C LEU A 88 -2.77 -8.40 8.52
N GLU A 89 -3.02 -8.87 9.74
CA GLU A 89 -2.14 -9.82 10.43
C GLU A 89 -2.24 -11.24 9.83
N LYS A 90 -3.37 -11.54 9.18
CA LYS A 90 -3.65 -12.77 8.44
C LYS A 90 -4.46 -12.46 7.18
N ASP A 91 -4.56 -13.43 6.29
CA ASP A 91 -5.42 -13.36 5.11
C ASP A 91 -6.90 -13.23 5.50
N PHE A 92 -7.65 -12.43 4.74
CA PHE A 92 -9.11 -12.35 4.79
C PHE A 92 -9.71 -12.78 3.45
N SER A 93 -10.76 -13.60 3.50
CA SER A 93 -11.47 -14.06 2.30
C SER A 93 -12.15 -12.88 1.59
N ARG A 94 -12.80 -12.00 2.37
CA ARG A 94 -13.60 -10.87 1.89
C ARG A 94 -13.64 -9.75 2.93
N LEU A 95 -13.38 -8.53 2.48
CA LEU A 95 -13.54 -7.31 3.29
C LEU A 95 -14.44 -6.32 2.54
N LYS A 96 -15.23 -5.59 3.33
CA LYS A 96 -15.86 -4.34 2.91
C LYS A 96 -15.17 -3.19 3.63
N ILE A 97 -14.72 -2.19 2.88
CA ILE A 97 -14.13 -0.96 3.38
C ILE A 97 -15.01 0.18 2.87
N GLN A 98 -15.57 0.96 3.79
CA GLN A 98 -16.57 1.97 3.48
C GLN A 98 -16.27 3.28 4.20
N VAL A 99 -16.35 4.38 3.46
CA VAL A 99 -16.32 5.74 3.98
C VAL A 99 -17.70 6.09 4.54
N ASP A 100 -17.75 6.92 5.58
CA ASP A 100 -18.98 7.44 6.18
C ASP A 100 -18.75 8.92 6.52
N THR A 101 -19.16 9.79 5.60
CA THR A 101 -19.19 11.25 5.78
C THR A 101 -20.60 11.77 6.12
N GLY A 102 -21.62 10.91 6.00
CA GLY A 102 -23.03 11.30 6.03
C GLY A 102 -23.59 11.77 4.68
N GLY A 103 -22.90 11.49 3.56
CA GLY A 103 -23.41 11.70 2.20
C GLY A 103 -22.60 12.62 1.28
N ALA A 104 -21.37 12.99 1.64
CA ALA A 104 -20.48 13.73 0.77
C ALA A 104 -19.83 12.82 -0.28
N ASP A 105 -19.49 13.40 -1.44
CA ASP A 105 -18.93 12.67 -2.58
C ASP A 105 -17.45 12.37 -2.41
N THR A 106 -17.15 11.11 -2.13
CA THR A 106 -15.81 10.62 -1.77
C THR A 106 -15.30 9.59 -2.75
N THR A 107 -13.99 9.37 -2.74
CA THR A 107 -13.30 8.36 -3.54
C THR A 107 -12.35 7.59 -2.64
N LEU A 108 -12.01 6.36 -3.01
CA LEU A 108 -11.19 5.48 -2.20
C LEU A 108 -10.14 4.78 -3.07
N VAL A 109 -8.87 4.87 -2.68
CA VAL A 109 -7.79 4.07 -3.26
C VAL A 109 -7.10 3.28 -2.16
N ILE A 110 -6.92 1.98 -2.39
CA ILE A 110 -6.23 1.08 -1.49
C ILE A 110 -5.13 0.36 -2.25
N GLN A 111 -3.89 0.59 -1.84
CA GLN A 111 -2.73 -0.11 -2.37
C GLN A 111 -2.31 -1.20 -1.39
N GLY A 112 -2.21 -2.43 -1.89
CA GLY A 112 -1.81 -3.60 -1.12
C GLY A 112 -0.31 -3.71 -0.87
N PRO A 113 0.10 -4.78 -0.17
CA PRO A 113 1.50 -5.06 0.14
C PRO A 113 2.35 -5.08 -1.14
N ASP A 114 3.57 -4.54 -1.05
CA ASP A 114 4.56 -4.47 -2.14
C ASP A 114 4.06 -3.80 -3.43
N ASN A 115 3.06 -2.92 -3.30
CA ASN A 115 2.40 -2.22 -4.40
C ASN A 115 1.77 -3.17 -5.45
N SER A 116 1.49 -4.42 -5.06
CA SER A 116 1.09 -5.52 -5.96
C SER A 116 -0.33 -5.39 -6.51
N ILE A 117 -1.27 -4.95 -5.67
CA ILE A 117 -2.70 -4.89 -6.00
C ILE A 117 -3.25 -3.55 -5.57
N VAL A 118 -3.88 -2.83 -6.50
CA VAL A 118 -4.64 -1.61 -6.22
C VAL A 118 -6.13 -1.91 -6.34
N ARG A 119 -6.93 -1.32 -5.44
CA ARG A 119 -8.39 -1.34 -5.44
C ARG A 119 -8.90 0.09 -5.42
N CYS A 120 -9.87 0.39 -6.27
CA CYS A 120 -10.44 1.72 -6.37
C CYS A 120 -11.95 1.65 -6.18
N GLY A 121 -12.47 2.55 -5.34
CA GLY A 121 -13.86 2.63 -4.96
C GLY A 121 -14.39 4.02 -5.17
N ASP A 122 -15.58 4.06 -5.73
CA ASP A 122 -16.43 5.23 -5.94
C ASP A 122 -17.87 4.72 -5.88
N ASP A 123 -18.83 5.57 -5.53
CA ASP A 123 -20.24 5.22 -5.55
C ASP A 123 -21.10 6.20 -6.35
N THR A 124 -21.77 5.67 -7.36
CA THR A 124 -22.65 6.45 -8.23
C THR A 124 -24.09 6.51 -7.73
N GLY A 125 -24.38 6.06 -6.50
CA GLY A 125 -25.71 5.94 -5.91
C GLY A 125 -26.30 7.23 -5.31
N ARG A 126 -27.33 7.07 -4.44
CA ARG A 126 -27.93 8.16 -3.65
C ARG A 126 -27.06 8.60 -2.47
N ASN A 127 -26.35 7.65 -1.85
CA ASN A 127 -25.18 7.97 -1.06
C ASN A 127 -23.98 8.07 -2.03
N LYS A 128 -23.04 8.96 -1.70
CA LYS A 128 -21.79 9.24 -2.42
C LYS A 128 -20.55 8.94 -1.54
N ASP A 129 -20.77 8.11 -0.52
CA ASP A 129 -19.72 7.58 0.33
C ASP A 129 -19.07 6.35 -0.32
N ALA A 130 -17.83 6.52 -0.80
CA ALA A 130 -17.10 5.47 -1.47
C ALA A 130 -17.00 4.18 -0.64
N SER A 131 -17.07 3.05 -1.33
CA SER A 131 -16.81 1.76 -0.72
C SER A 131 -16.12 0.78 -1.68
N ILE A 132 -15.36 -0.14 -1.11
CA ILE A 132 -14.74 -1.27 -1.78
C ILE A 132 -15.21 -2.52 -1.07
N THR A 133 -15.80 -3.45 -1.82
CA THR A 133 -16.04 -4.82 -1.35
C THR A 133 -15.32 -5.76 -2.29
N ASP A 134 -14.30 -6.45 -1.79
CA ASP A 134 -13.45 -7.31 -2.62
C ASP A 134 -12.99 -8.54 -1.83
N THR A 135 -12.44 -9.52 -2.55
CA THR A 135 -11.92 -10.77 -2.02
C THR A 135 -10.40 -10.86 -2.12
N THR A 136 -9.85 -11.91 -1.49
CA THR A 136 -8.42 -12.27 -1.55
C THR A 136 -7.52 -11.16 -0.97
N TRP A 137 -7.77 -10.82 0.29
CA TRP A 137 -6.93 -9.91 1.04
C TRP A 137 -5.82 -10.71 1.70
N LYS A 138 -4.57 -10.39 1.36
CA LYS A 138 -3.39 -11.07 1.89
C LYS A 138 -2.90 -10.37 3.14
N ALA A 139 -2.31 -11.13 4.06
CA ALA A 139 -1.59 -10.55 5.18
C ALA A 139 -0.55 -9.53 4.68
N GLY A 140 -0.41 -8.42 5.39
CA GLY A 140 0.56 -7.38 5.06
C GLY A 140 0.03 -5.96 5.30
N THR A 141 0.81 -4.99 4.80
CA THR A 141 0.55 -3.56 4.99
C THR A 141 -0.13 -2.96 3.77
N TYR A 142 -1.24 -2.29 3.99
CA TYR A 142 -2.06 -1.59 3.02
C TYR A 142 -2.02 -0.09 3.28
N ARG A 143 -1.93 0.70 2.21
CA ARG A 143 -2.05 2.16 2.25
C ARG A 143 -3.42 2.55 1.73
N ILE A 144 -4.10 3.44 2.45
CA ILE A 144 -5.45 3.87 2.14
C ILE A 144 -5.46 5.38 1.98
N TRP A 145 -5.99 5.85 0.85
CA TRP A 145 -6.27 7.25 0.59
C TRP A 145 -7.78 7.43 0.48
N VAL A 146 -8.33 8.34 1.29
CA VAL A 146 -9.72 8.76 1.19
C VAL A 146 -9.74 10.14 0.54
N GLY A 147 -10.26 10.21 -0.67
CA GLY A 147 -10.26 11.42 -1.48
C GLY A 147 -11.65 11.97 -1.74
N THR A 148 -11.69 13.02 -2.55
CA THR A 148 -12.90 13.65 -3.07
C THR A 148 -12.77 13.88 -4.57
N PHE A 149 -13.88 14.01 -5.28
CA PHE A 149 -13.86 14.32 -6.72
C PHE A 149 -13.29 15.68 -7.05
N LYS A 150 -13.48 16.65 -6.15
CA LYS A 150 -12.96 18.01 -6.29
C LYS A 150 -11.71 18.17 -5.41
N PRO A 151 -10.63 18.77 -5.95
CA PRO A 151 -9.39 18.96 -5.21
C PRO A 151 -9.61 19.93 -4.04
N GLY A 152 -8.95 19.64 -2.92
CA GLY A 152 -8.94 20.48 -1.72
C GLY A 152 -10.19 20.40 -0.85
N GLU A 153 -11.20 19.60 -1.22
CA GLU A 153 -12.39 19.47 -0.38
C GLU A 153 -12.08 18.76 0.92
N ARG A 154 -12.53 19.38 2.01
CA ARG A 154 -12.38 18.84 3.37
C ARG A 154 -13.70 18.28 3.87
N ARG A 155 -13.72 16.99 4.18
CA ARG A 155 -14.84 16.25 4.78
C ARG A 155 -14.32 15.40 5.91
N ASN A 156 -14.89 15.51 7.10
CA ASN A 156 -14.63 14.56 8.17
C ASN A 156 -15.32 13.24 7.82
N TYR A 157 -14.66 12.12 8.12
CA TYR A 157 -15.21 10.79 7.86
C TYR A 157 -14.89 9.80 8.96
N ARG A 158 -15.67 8.72 9.00
CA ARG A 158 -15.25 7.44 9.55
C ARG A 158 -14.98 6.45 8.42
N LEU A 159 -13.88 5.73 8.49
CA LEU A 159 -13.58 4.59 7.63
C LEU A 159 -13.91 3.32 8.39
N LYS A 160 -14.81 2.50 7.85
CA LYS A 160 -15.27 1.24 8.44
C LYS A 160 -14.74 0.07 7.61
N ILE A 161 -13.99 -0.81 8.25
CA ILE A 161 -13.50 -2.07 7.72
C ILE A 161 -14.33 -3.18 8.37
N GLN A 162 -14.94 -4.02 7.55
CA GLN A 162 -15.83 -5.09 7.97
C GLN A 162 -15.43 -6.38 7.27
N GLU A 163 -15.23 -7.45 8.05
CA GLU A 163 -15.19 -8.80 7.49
C GLU A 163 -16.58 -9.16 6.95
N GLN A 164 -16.60 -9.85 5.80
CA GLN A 164 -17.84 -10.30 5.17
C GLN A 164 -17.81 -11.82 5.10
N SER A 165 -18.78 -12.45 5.74
CA SER A 165 -19.02 -13.89 5.71
C SER A 165 -19.50 -14.37 4.34
#